data_AF-A0A2T7T6W0-F1
#
_entry.id   AF-A0A2T7T6W0-F1
#
_cell.length_a   1.000
_cell.length_b   1.000
_cell.length_c   1.000
_cell.angle_alpha   90.00
_cell.angle_beta   90.00
_cell.angle_gamma   90.00
#
_symmetry.space_group_name_H-M   'P 1'
#
loop_
_entity.id
_entity.type
_entity.pdbx_description
1 polymer ?
#
loop_
_entity_poly.entity_id
_entity_poly.type
_entity_poly.pdbx_seq_one_letter_code
_entity_poly.pdbx_strand_id
1 'polypeptide(L)'
;MTTEGADGAPVRLVRGPGLLLVWLYGVMSVGAVSRSVYQIATEFDRAPLAYALSAVAAAVYAFITYTLVRGGETARKAALLCCAAELVGVLTVGTWTLADPSAFPDATVWSDYGMGYLFIPVLLPVTGILWLRKSRR
;
A
#
# COMPACT_ATOMS: atom_id res chain seq x y z
N MET A 1 -41.62 4.34 24.53
CA MET A 1 -40.37 4.98 24.97
C MET A 1 -39.27 4.41 24.10
N THR A 2 -38.81 5.21 23.15
CA THR A 2 -37.85 4.91 22.09
C THR A 2 -36.44 4.77 22.66
N THR A 3 -35.70 3.75 22.23
CA THR A 3 -34.38 3.88 21.58
C THR A 3 -33.93 2.48 21.11
N GLU A 4 -34.23 2.15 19.85
CA GLU A 4 -33.41 1.21 19.10
C GLU A 4 -31.99 1.77 19.08
N GLY A 5 -31.06 1.10 19.77
CA GLY A 5 -29.64 1.37 19.63
C GLY A 5 -29.26 1.04 18.18
N ALA A 6 -29.14 2.08 17.36
CA ALA A 6 -28.65 1.99 15.99
C ALA A 6 -27.34 1.21 16.00
N ASP A 7 -27.43 -0.01 15.49
CA ASP A 7 -26.34 -0.94 15.27
C ASP A 7 -25.29 -0.23 14.40
N GLY A 8 -24.26 0.29 15.05
CA GLY A 8 -23.09 0.89 14.42
C GLY A 8 -22.23 -0.18 13.79
N ALA A 9 -22.81 -1.09 13.00
CA ALA A 9 -22.08 -2.08 12.24
C ALA A 9 -21.18 -1.31 11.27
N PRO A 10 -19.86 -1.25 11.50
CA PRO A 10 -18.97 -0.54 10.59
C PRO A 10 -19.18 -1.19 9.23
N VAL A 11 -19.49 -0.39 8.21
CA VAL A 11 -19.67 -0.86 6.82
C VAL A 11 -18.50 -1.78 6.52
N ARG A 12 -18.76 -3.11 6.55
CA ARG A 12 -17.72 -4.12 6.48
C ARG A 12 -17.10 -4.04 5.09
N LEU A 13 -15.98 -3.31 4.97
CA LEU A 13 -15.07 -3.39 3.82
C LEU A 13 -14.61 -4.84 3.58
N VAL A 14 -14.75 -5.68 4.61
CA VAL A 14 -14.48 -7.12 4.66
C VAL A 14 -15.70 -7.95 4.18
N ARG A 15 -16.33 -7.59 3.06
CA ARG A 15 -17.27 -8.46 2.33
C ARG A 15 -17.02 -8.35 0.82
N GLY A 16 -16.91 -9.49 0.13
CA GLY A 16 -16.64 -9.56 -1.30
C GLY A 16 -15.19 -9.19 -1.68
N PRO A 17 -14.94 -8.51 -2.82
CA PRO A 17 -13.59 -8.24 -3.33
C PRO A 17 -12.72 -7.34 -2.41
N GLY A 18 -13.32 -6.63 -1.45
CA GLY A 18 -12.57 -5.86 -0.45
C GLY A 18 -11.73 -6.73 0.50
N LEU A 19 -12.13 -7.99 0.75
CA LEU A 19 -11.33 -8.93 1.54
C LEU A 19 -10.03 -9.31 0.81
N LEU A 20 -10.08 -9.47 -0.51
CA LEU A 20 -8.90 -9.75 -1.32
C LEU A 20 -7.92 -8.56 -1.29
N LEU A 21 -8.43 -7.33 -1.37
CA LEU A 21 -7.62 -6.12 -1.24
C LEU A 21 -6.92 -6.07 0.12
N VAL A 22 -7.65 -6.31 1.22
CA VAL A 22 -7.06 -6.36 2.57
C VAL A 22 -5.98 -7.43 2.67
N TRP A 23 -6.23 -8.62 2.12
CA TRP A 23 -5.25 -9.72 2.11
C TRP A 23 -3.98 -9.37 1.34
N LEU A 24 -4.12 -8.86 0.12
CA LEU A 24 -2.98 -8.49 -0.72
C LEU A 24 -2.19 -7.34 -0.09
N TYR A 25 -2.86 -6.30 0.40
CA TYR A 25 -2.21 -5.21 1.12
C TYR A 25 -1.52 -5.72 2.40
N GLY A 26 -2.14 -6.64 3.13
CA GLY A 26 -1.54 -7.26 4.31
C GLY A 26 -0.26 -8.03 4.00
N VAL A 27 -0.29 -8.90 2.98
CA VAL A 27 0.89 -9.68 2.55
C VAL A 27 2.00 -8.74 2.06
N MET A 28 1.67 -7.74 1.24
CA MET A 28 2.64 -6.74 0.78
C MET A 28 3.22 -5.93 1.94
N SER A 29 2.40 -5.57 2.93
CA SER A 29 2.86 -4.86 4.13
C SER A 29 3.88 -5.69 4.90
N VAL A 30 3.57 -6.96 5.19
CA VAL A 30 4.50 -7.84 5.92
C VAL A 30 5.78 -8.03 5.13
N GLY A 31 5.70 -8.32 3.83
CA GLY A 31 6.88 -8.48 2.97
C GLY A 31 7.75 -7.23 2.91
N ALA A 32 7.13 -6.06 2.71
CA ALA A 32 7.83 -4.78 2.63
C ALA A 32 8.46 -4.37 3.98
N VAL A 33 7.74 -4.56 5.10
CA VAL A 33 8.25 -4.28 6.45
C VAL A 33 9.43 -5.20 6.76
N SER A 34 9.27 -6.52 6.62
CA SER A 34 10.34 -7.48 6.91
C SER A 34 11.60 -7.20 6.09
N ARG A 35 11.43 -6.92 4.79
CA ARG A 35 12.55 -6.56 3.91
C ARG A 35 13.22 -5.26 4.33
N SER A 36 12.44 -4.21 4.59
CA SER A 36 12.98 -2.89 4.95
C SER A 36 13.71 -2.94 6.29
N VAL A 37 13.16 -3.65 7.29
CA VAL A 37 13.81 -3.83 8.60
C VAL A 37 15.13 -4.58 8.45
N TYR A 38 15.15 -5.66 7.67
CA TYR A 38 16.38 -6.42 7.42
C TYR A 38 17.43 -5.55 6.73
N GLN A 39 17.08 -4.93 5.59
CA GLN A 39 17.97 -4.10 4.79
C GLN A 39 18.54 -2.90 5.57
N ILE A 40 17.71 -2.22 6.36
CA ILE A 40 18.16 -1.12 7.22
C ILE A 40 19.07 -1.63 8.34
N ALA A 41 18.83 -2.82 8.90
CA ALA A 41 19.63 -3.34 10.00
C ALA A 41 20.99 -3.91 9.55
N THR A 42 21.09 -4.48 8.34
CA THR A 42 22.29 -5.19 7.89
C THR A 42 23.11 -4.44 6.85
N GLU A 43 22.49 -3.60 6.02
CA GLU A 43 23.12 -3.11 4.79
C GLU A 43 22.93 -1.60 4.57
N PHE A 44 22.54 -0.82 5.59
CA PHE A 44 22.12 0.58 5.44
C PHE A 44 23.06 1.46 4.58
N ASP A 45 24.38 1.24 4.72
CA ASP A 45 25.41 2.01 4.00
C ASP A 45 25.53 1.65 2.51
N ARG A 46 24.90 0.56 2.06
CA ARG A 46 25.00 0.04 0.68
C ARG A 46 24.07 0.75 -0.29
N ALA A 47 22.84 1.03 0.12
CA ALA A 47 21.83 1.66 -0.71
C ALA A 47 20.79 2.43 0.13
N PRO A 48 21.19 3.51 0.82
CA PRO A 48 20.33 4.21 1.78
C PRO A 48 19.05 4.75 1.15
N LEU A 49 19.10 5.20 -0.11
CA LEU A 49 17.93 5.68 -0.85
C LEU A 49 16.91 4.56 -1.09
N ALA A 50 17.38 3.39 -1.57
CA ALA A 50 16.52 2.25 -1.88
C ALA A 50 15.82 1.72 -0.63
N TYR A 51 16.52 1.69 0.50
CA TYR A 51 15.98 1.18 1.75
C TYR A 51 15.03 2.18 2.41
N ALA A 52 15.31 3.48 2.33
CA ALA A 52 14.37 4.51 2.77
C ALA A 52 13.05 4.46 1.97
N LEU A 53 13.14 4.32 0.64
CA LEU A 53 11.96 4.17 -0.22
C LEU A 53 11.17 2.89 0.10
N SER A 54 11.86 1.79 0.39
CA SER A 54 11.22 0.54 0.81
C SER A 54 10.52 0.69 2.17
N ALA A 55 11.12 1.41 3.12
CA ALA A 55 10.50 1.71 4.41
C ALA A 55 9.27 2.62 4.28
N VAL A 56 9.33 3.63 3.39
CA VAL A 56 8.16 4.46 3.06
C VAL A 56 7.05 3.60 2.45
N ALA A 57 7.38 2.72 1.50
CA ALA A 57 6.41 1.79 0.92
C ALA A 57 5.77 0.89 1.99
N ALA A 58 6.57 0.34 2.89
CA ALA A 58 6.11 -0.48 4.00
C ALA A 58 5.12 0.28 4.91
N ALA A 59 5.43 1.53 5.25
CA ALA A 59 4.54 2.38 6.05
C ALA A 59 3.22 2.68 5.32
N VAL A 60 3.28 2.99 4.02
CA VAL A 60 2.08 3.23 3.19
C VAL A 60 1.20 1.98 3.15
N TYR A 61 1.78 0.81 2.90
CA TYR A 61 1.02 -0.46 2.85
C TYR A 61 0.39 -0.80 4.20
N ALA A 62 1.14 -0.65 5.29
CA ALA A 62 0.62 -0.88 6.62
C ALA A 62 -0.56 0.06 6.93
N PHE A 63 -0.46 1.33 6.54
CA PHE A 63 -1.52 2.31 6.75
C PHE A 63 -2.77 2.02 5.89
N ILE A 64 -2.59 1.63 4.62
CA ILE A 64 -3.70 1.20 3.75
C ILE A 64 -4.38 -0.03 4.35
N THR A 65 -3.62 -1.03 4.78
CA THR A 65 -4.15 -2.23 5.43
C THR A 65 -4.96 -1.86 6.68
N TYR A 66 -4.40 -1.01 7.54
CA TYR A 66 -5.04 -0.56 8.77
C TYR A 66 -6.36 0.19 8.51
N THR A 67 -6.36 1.11 7.55
CA THR A 67 -7.56 1.89 7.18
C THR A 67 -8.64 1.01 6.55
N LEU A 68 -8.27 0.04 5.73
CA LEU A 68 -9.21 -0.93 5.16
C LEU A 68 -9.80 -1.87 6.21
N VAL A 69 -9.02 -2.29 7.21
CA VAL A 69 -9.51 -3.12 8.33
C VAL A 69 -10.44 -2.33 9.24
N ARG A 70 -10.12 -1.08 9.57
CA ARG A 70 -10.89 -0.25 10.50
C ARG A 70 -12.29 0.11 9.96
N GLY A 71 -12.44 0.24 8.65
CA GLY A 71 -13.74 0.54 8.04
C GLY A 71 -14.25 1.96 8.30
N GLY A 72 -15.30 2.36 7.58
CA GLY A 72 -15.94 3.68 7.72
C GLY A 72 -15.62 4.68 6.60
N GLU A 73 -16.35 5.80 6.59
CA GLU A 73 -16.29 6.79 5.52
C GLU A 73 -14.98 7.59 5.52
N THR A 74 -14.49 7.97 6.71
CA THR A 74 -13.21 8.65 6.89
C THR A 74 -12.04 7.75 6.54
N ALA A 75 -12.10 6.48 6.95
CA ALA A 75 -11.09 5.47 6.64
C ALA A 75 -11.03 5.18 5.13
N ARG A 76 -12.18 5.15 4.44
CA ARG A 76 -12.23 5.06 2.97
C ARG A 76 -11.53 6.22 2.29
N LYS A 77 -11.77 7.47 2.72
CA LYS A 77 -11.08 8.65 2.16
C LYS A 77 -9.57 8.58 2.37
N ALA A 78 -9.14 8.18 3.57
CA ALA A 78 -7.73 7.98 3.89
C ALA A 78 -7.10 6.89 3.01
N ALA A 79 -7.75 5.72 2.89
CA ALA A 79 -7.30 4.64 2.01
C ALA A 79 -7.17 5.10 0.55
N LEU A 80 -8.10 5.92 0.06
CA LEU A 80 -8.06 6.48 -1.29
C LEU A 80 -6.85 7.41 -1.51
N LEU A 81 -6.57 8.28 -0.54
CA LEU A 81 -5.39 9.14 -0.56
C LEU A 81 -4.10 8.31 -0.54
N CYS A 82 -4.05 7.27 0.28
CA CYS A 82 -2.89 6.41 0.38
C CYS A 82 -2.68 5.54 -0.86
N CYS A 83 -3.74 5.00 -1.48
CA CYS A 83 -3.63 4.34 -2.79
C CYS A 83 -3.14 5.32 -3.87
N ALA A 84 -3.58 6.58 -3.85
CA ALA A 84 -3.07 7.58 -4.78
C ALA A 84 -1.59 7.89 -4.53
N ALA A 85 -1.18 8.03 -3.26
CA ALA A 85 0.21 8.23 -2.88
C ALA A 85 1.10 7.04 -3.25
N GLU A 86 0.61 5.81 -3.04
CA GLU A 86 1.27 4.57 -3.48
C GLU A 86 1.46 4.57 -4.99
N LEU A 87 0.40 4.87 -5.76
CA LEU A 87 0.49 4.89 -7.22
C LEU A 87 1.52 5.92 -7.70
N VAL A 88 1.52 7.11 -7.10
CA VAL A 88 2.53 8.15 -7.39
C VAL A 88 3.92 7.66 -7.01
N GLY A 89 4.09 7.02 -5.85
CA GLY A 89 5.36 6.45 -5.40
C GLY A 89 5.90 5.40 -6.37
N VAL A 90 5.05 4.45 -6.78
CA VAL A 90 5.42 3.38 -7.72
C VAL A 90 5.78 3.93 -9.10
N LEU A 91 5.01 4.89 -9.60
CA LEU A 91 5.31 5.51 -10.89
C LEU A 91 6.57 6.35 -10.83
N THR A 92 6.79 7.10 -9.75
CA THR A 92 7.98 7.96 -9.60
C THR A 92 9.23 7.11 -9.43
N VAL A 93 9.23 6.16 -8.50
CA VAL A 93 10.39 5.29 -8.23
C VAL A 93 10.63 4.33 -9.38
N GLY A 94 9.59 3.73 -9.97
CA GLY A 94 9.73 2.88 -11.14
C GLY A 94 10.30 3.62 -12.36
N THR A 95 9.90 4.89 -12.57
CA THR A 95 10.48 5.71 -13.65
C THR A 95 11.92 6.10 -13.33
N TRP A 96 12.21 6.43 -12.07
CA TRP A 96 13.58 6.77 -11.65
C TRP A 96 14.52 5.58 -11.79
N THR A 97 14.11 4.37 -11.40
CA THR A 97 14.95 3.17 -11.53
C THR A 97 15.29 2.85 -12.98
N LEU A 98 14.40 3.19 -13.91
CA LEU A 98 14.66 3.06 -15.36
C LEU A 98 15.52 4.20 -15.92
N ALA A 99 15.34 5.43 -15.41
CA ALA A 99 16.05 6.61 -15.89
C ALA A 99 17.50 6.67 -15.38
N ASP A 100 17.72 6.26 -14.13
CA ASP A 100 19.04 6.18 -13.52
C ASP A 100 19.17 4.87 -12.71
N PRO A 101 19.50 3.75 -13.38
CA PRO A 101 19.75 2.48 -12.72
C PRO A 101 20.94 2.54 -11.76
N SER A 102 21.89 3.45 -11.98
CA SER A 102 23.10 3.57 -11.17
C SER A 102 22.84 4.18 -9.79
N ALA A 103 21.78 4.99 -9.66
CA ALA A 103 21.31 5.53 -8.39
C ALA A 103 20.66 4.46 -7.48
N PHE A 104 20.36 3.27 -8.00
CA PHE A 104 19.73 2.17 -7.27
C PHE A 104 20.62 0.92 -7.28
N PRO A 105 21.58 0.80 -6.34
CA PRO A 105 22.38 -0.41 -6.18
C PRO A 105 21.52 -1.63 -5.84
N ASP A 106 20.38 -1.40 -5.17
CA ASP A 106 19.41 -2.41 -4.79
C ASP A 106 17.99 -2.04 -5.24
N ALA A 107 17.23 -3.06 -5.64
CA ALA A 107 15.83 -2.91 -6.01
C ALA A 107 14.94 -2.63 -4.78
N THR A 108 13.98 -1.74 -4.96
CA THR A 108 12.91 -1.46 -3.99
C THR A 108 11.64 -2.23 -4.36
N VAL A 109 10.62 -2.17 -3.50
CA VAL A 109 9.30 -2.72 -3.80
C VAL A 109 8.64 -2.03 -5.01
N TRP A 110 9.05 -0.80 -5.31
CA TRP A 110 8.51 0.02 -6.40
C TRP A 110 9.38 0.03 -7.66
N SER A 111 10.54 -0.62 -7.63
CA SER A 111 11.46 -0.66 -8.77
C SER A 111 10.80 -1.33 -9.97
N ASP A 112 11.04 -0.75 -11.15
CA ASP A 112 10.47 -1.19 -12.43
C ASP A 112 8.95 -1.36 -12.37
N TYR A 113 8.28 -0.43 -11.68
CA TYR A 113 6.83 -0.44 -11.45
C TYR A 113 6.35 -1.68 -10.68
N GLY A 114 7.22 -2.27 -9.84
CA GLY A 114 6.90 -3.47 -9.08
C GLY A 114 7.02 -4.76 -9.89
N MET A 115 7.84 -4.80 -10.94
CA MET A 115 8.06 -6.00 -11.77
C MET A 115 8.46 -7.22 -10.93
N GLY A 116 9.31 -7.04 -9.91
CA GLY A 116 9.70 -8.10 -8.98
C GLY A 116 8.56 -8.67 -8.13
N TYR A 117 7.40 -8.00 -8.12
CA TYR A 117 6.18 -8.39 -7.44
C TYR A 117 5.03 -8.58 -8.44
N LEU A 118 5.30 -8.92 -9.70
CA LEU A 118 4.29 -9.13 -10.74
C LEU A 118 3.37 -7.90 -10.95
N PHE A 119 3.92 -6.69 -10.85
CA PHE A 119 3.20 -5.41 -10.95
C PHE A 119 2.09 -5.22 -9.90
N ILE A 120 2.07 -6.04 -8.84
CA ILE A 120 1.16 -5.90 -7.71
C ILE A 120 1.16 -4.47 -7.14
N PRO A 121 2.32 -3.79 -6.95
CA PRO A 121 2.37 -2.41 -6.47
C PRO A 121 1.61 -1.38 -7.33
N VAL A 122 1.42 -1.62 -8.63
CA VAL A 122 0.61 -0.75 -9.51
C VAL A 122 -0.84 -1.20 -9.52
N LEU A 123 -1.08 -2.50 -9.60
CA LEU A 123 -2.43 -3.06 -9.73
C LEU A 123 -3.26 -2.85 -8.46
N LEU A 124 -2.64 -2.97 -7.28
CA LEU A 124 -3.30 -2.76 -5.99
C LEU A 124 -3.90 -1.36 -5.82
N PRO A 125 -3.15 -0.26 -5.95
CA PRO A 125 -3.71 1.07 -5.76
C PRO A 125 -4.76 1.40 -6.82
N VAL A 126 -4.57 0.96 -8.08
CA VAL A 126 -5.56 1.17 -9.14
C VAL A 126 -6.88 0.45 -8.81
N THR A 127 -6.81 -0.83 -8.45
CA THR A 127 -8.00 -1.61 -8.08
C THR A 127 -8.64 -1.10 -6.80
N GLY A 128 -7.84 -0.70 -5.80
CA GLY A 128 -8.29 -0.06 -4.56
C GLY A 128 -9.05 1.23 -4.81
N ILE A 129 -8.51 2.15 -5.62
CA ILE A 129 -9.17 3.40 -6.01
C ILE A 129 -10.50 3.12 -6.72
N LEU A 130 -10.52 2.22 -7.71
CA LEU A 130 -11.72 1.88 -8.47
C LEU A 130 -12.81 1.30 -7.57
N TRP A 131 -12.44 0.39 -6.67
CA TRP A 131 -13.38 -0.26 -5.76
C TRP A 131 -13.91 0.70 -4.67
N LEU A 132 -13.05 1.53 -4.10
CA LEU A 132 -13.42 2.56 -3.13
C LEU A 132 -14.35 3.61 -3.76
N ARG A 133 -14.10 4.00 -5.02
CA ARG A 133 -14.99 4.89 -5.79
C ARG A 133 -16.34 4.25 -6.10
N LYS A 134 -16.34 2.97 -6.48
CA LYS A 134 -17.58 2.24 -6.82
C LYS A 134 -18.46 2.01 -5.60
N SER A 135 -17.87 1.76 -4.43
CA SER A 135 -18.61 1.60 -3.16
C SER A 135 -19.28 2.88 -2.63
N ARG A 136 -19.04 4.04 -3.27
CA ARG A 136 -19.66 5.33 -2.92
C ARG A 136 -20.92 5.64 -3.73
N ARG A 137 -21.15 4.91 -4.84
CA ARG A 137 -22.37 4.98 -5.64
C ARG A 137 -23.33 3.90 -5.17
#